data_AF-A0A927IGI2-F1
#
_entry.id   AF-A0A927IGI2-F1
#
_cell.length_a   1.000
_cell.length_b   1.000
_cell.length_c   1.000
_cell.angle_alpha   90.00
_cell.angle_beta   90.00
_cell.angle_gamma   90.00
#
_symmetry.space_group_name_H-M   'P 1'
#
loop_
_entity.id
_entity.type
_entity.pdbx_description
1 polymer ?
#
loop_
_entity_poly.entity_id
_entity_poly.type
_entity_poly.pdbx_seq_one_letter_code
_entity_poly.pdbx_strand_id
1 'polypeptide(L)'
;MPTQPCPECGEALSPKAASCPHCGYPQEDGPKPRAGGWQAASRARTPINVFALAMMACASLFGVSATQIEGHALSAFTYALHIFLAIAGMFFICLLFCRSSIYHPEELARAKKDGLEIPPDRPVLAAILIGVMIIGYSLYQLLSR
;
A
#
# COMPACT_ATOMS: atom_id res chain seq x y z
N MET A 1 -12.77 -42.82 12.91
CA MET A 1 -12.15 -41.62 12.31
C MET A 1 -13.08 -41.12 11.22
N PRO A 2 -13.44 -39.83 11.15
CA PRO A 2 -14.32 -39.33 10.11
C PRO A 2 -13.61 -39.37 8.75
N THR A 3 -14.19 -40.08 7.78
CA THR A 3 -13.75 -40.15 6.39
C THR A 3 -14.80 -39.47 5.52
N GLN A 4 -14.36 -38.69 4.54
CA GLN A 4 -15.26 -37.98 3.61
C GLN A 4 -15.14 -38.60 2.22
N PRO A 5 -16.25 -38.81 1.49
CA PRO A 5 -16.18 -39.39 0.16
C PRO A 5 -15.52 -38.42 -0.82
N CYS A 6 -14.64 -38.94 -1.67
CA CYS A 6 -14.06 -38.18 -2.78
C CYS A 6 -15.18 -37.75 -3.74
N PRO A 7 -15.25 -36.47 -4.15
CA PRO A 7 -16.28 -36.01 -5.08
C PRO A 7 -16.19 -36.64 -6.47
N GLU A 8 -15.01 -37.13 -6.88
CA GLU A 8 -14.82 -37.72 -8.21
C GLU A 8 -15.03 -39.23 -8.25
N CYS A 9 -14.49 -39.97 -7.27
CA CYS A 9 -14.57 -41.43 -7.28
C CYS A 9 -15.55 -42.01 -6.25
N GLY A 10 -15.92 -41.24 -5.23
CA GLY A 10 -16.83 -41.69 -4.16
C GLY A 10 -16.13 -42.40 -3.00
N GLU A 11 -14.85 -42.77 -3.14
CA GLU A 11 -14.10 -43.50 -2.11
C GLU A 11 -13.85 -42.67 -0.86
N ALA A 12 -13.80 -43.38 0.28
CA ALA A 12 -13.53 -42.80 1.58
C ALA A 12 -12.11 -42.19 1.64
N LEU A 13 -12.06 -40.85 1.70
CA LEU A 13 -10.82 -40.09 1.83
C LEU A 13 -10.55 -39.68 3.27
N SER A 14 -9.26 -39.68 3.62
CA SER A 14 -8.80 -39.03 4.84
C SER A 14 -8.77 -37.51 4.63
N PRO A 15 -9.31 -36.70 5.56
CA PRO A 15 -9.33 -35.24 5.44
C PRO A 15 -7.93 -34.59 5.50
N LYS A 16 -6.87 -35.37 5.71
CA LYS A 16 -5.48 -34.89 5.71
C LYS A 16 -4.70 -35.29 4.45
N ALA A 17 -5.34 -35.99 3.50
CA ALA A 17 -4.69 -36.39 2.26
C ALA A 17 -4.58 -35.18 1.32
N ALA A 18 -3.40 -34.93 0.74
CA ALA A 18 -3.20 -33.84 -0.22
C ALA A 18 -3.88 -34.12 -1.57
N SER A 19 -4.06 -35.39 -1.91
CA SER A 19 -4.78 -35.86 -3.09
C SER A 19 -5.40 -37.23 -2.83
N CYS A 20 -6.44 -37.57 -3.58
CA CYS A 20 -7.04 -38.89 -3.56
C CYS A 20 -6.06 -39.93 -4.11
N PRO A 21 -5.69 -40.98 -3.34
CA PRO A 21 -4.78 -42.01 -3.83
C PRO A 21 -5.40 -42.91 -4.91
N HIS A 22 -6.74 -42.92 -5.04
CA HIS A 22 -7.44 -43.76 -6.01
C HIS A 22 -7.61 -43.10 -7.37
N CYS A 23 -8.00 -41.82 -7.42
CA CYS A 23 -8.24 -41.10 -8.69
C CYS A 23 -7.29 -39.93 -8.95
N GLY A 24 -6.48 -39.53 -7.95
CA GLY A 24 -5.56 -38.40 -8.07
C GLY A 24 -6.20 -37.02 -7.84
N TYR A 25 -7.48 -36.94 -7.47
CA TYR A 25 -8.16 -35.66 -7.26
C TYR A 25 -7.47 -34.82 -6.15
N PRO A 26 -7.03 -33.57 -6.44
CA PRO A 26 -6.35 -32.72 -5.47
C PRO A 26 -7.33 -32.18 -4.41
N GLN A 27 -6.96 -32.26 -3.14
CA GLN A 27 -7.78 -31.76 -2.03
C GLN A 27 -7.29 -30.37 -1.60
N GLU A 28 -8.08 -29.32 -1.84
CA GLU A 28 -7.67 -27.93 -1.59
C GLU A 28 -7.67 -27.52 -0.10
N ASP A 29 -8.09 -28.41 0.80
CA ASP A 29 -8.33 -28.10 2.22
C ASP A 29 -7.12 -28.38 3.14
N GLY A 30 -5.90 -28.18 2.63
CA GLY A 30 -4.73 -28.11 3.49
C GLY A 30 -4.83 -26.91 4.44
N PRO A 31 -4.44 -27.02 5.73
CA PRO A 31 -4.41 -25.87 6.63
C PRO A 31 -3.47 -24.81 6.05
N LYS A 32 -4.04 -23.71 5.55
CA LYS A 32 -3.26 -22.57 5.05
C LYS A 32 -2.38 -22.08 6.20
N PRO A 33 -1.04 -22.05 6.05
CA PRO A 33 -0.17 -21.54 7.09
C PRO A 33 -0.62 -20.11 7.42
N ARG A 34 -0.95 -19.86 8.69
CA ARG A 34 -1.28 -18.52 9.19
C ARG A 34 -0.03 -17.66 9.01
N ALA A 35 0.05 -16.96 7.89
CA ALA A 35 1.08 -15.97 7.63
C ALA A 35 1.03 -14.96 8.78
N GLY A 36 2.12 -14.82 9.52
CA GLY A 36 2.20 -13.82 10.59
C GLY A 36 1.92 -12.44 10.03
N GLY A 37 1.42 -11.50 10.86
CA GLY A 37 1.06 -10.14 10.40
C GLY A 37 2.18 -9.46 9.57
N TRP A 38 3.44 -9.78 9.86
CA TRP A 38 4.62 -9.35 9.11
C TRP A 38 4.73 -9.93 7.68
N GLN A 39 4.29 -11.18 7.46
CA GLN A 39 4.22 -11.81 6.13
C GLN A 39 3.02 -11.33 5.32
N ALA A 40 1.90 -11.02 5.95
CA ALA A 40 0.76 -10.39 5.26
C ALA A 40 1.11 -8.96 4.80
N ALA A 41 1.75 -8.18 5.68
CA ALA A 41 2.20 -6.82 5.36
C ALA A 41 3.28 -6.78 4.27
N SER A 42 4.23 -7.73 4.27
CA SER A 42 5.28 -7.81 3.23
C SER A 42 4.84 -8.46 1.92
N ARG A 43 3.73 -9.20 1.91
CA ARG A 43 3.15 -9.83 0.71
C ARG A 43 2.20 -8.90 -0.06
N ALA A 44 1.63 -7.90 0.60
CA ALA A 44 0.99 -6.75 -0.06
C ALA A 44 2.07 -5.79 -0.60
N ARG A 45 2.75 -6.17 -1.69
CA ARG A 45 3.70 -5.31 -2.40
C ARG A 45 2.96 -4.29 -3.27
N THR A 46 2.01 -3.56 -2.69
CA THR A 46 1.49 -2.37 -3.36
C THR A 46 2.50 -1.24 -3.15
N PRO A 47 2.80 -0.44 -4.17
CA PRO A 47 3.72 0.70 -4.04
C PRO A 47 3.30 1.68 -2.93
N ILE A 48 2.01 1.69 -2.58
CA ILE A 48 1.43 2.43 -1.45
C ILE A 48 2.00 1.96 -0.12
N ASN A 49 2.04 0.64 0.11
CA ASN A 49 2.50 0.10 1.39
C ASN A 49 4.00 0.36 1.59
N VAL A 50 4.78 0.27 0.50
CA VAL A 50 6.22 0.59 0.51
C VAL A 50 6.45 2.08 0.77
N PHE A 51 5.71 2.95 0.09
CA PHE A 51 5.79 4.39 0.33
C PHE A 51 5.40 4.76 1.76
N ALA A 52 4.29 4.20 2.27
CA ALA A 52 3.83 4.46 3.63
C ALA A 52 4.89 4.07 4.67
N LEU A 53 5.52 2.90 4.53
CA LEU A 53 6.62 2.48 5.40
C LEU A 53 7.82 3.43 5.35
N ALA A 54 8.21 3.88 4.16
CA ALA A 54 9.29 4.86 4.00
C ALA A 54 8.94 6.19 4.70
N MET A 55 7.71 6.67 4.53
CA MET A 55 7.24 7.91 5.17
C MET A 55 7.17 7.79 6.69
N MET A 56 6.72 6.66 7.23
CA MET A 56 6.72 6.40 8.67
C MET A 56 8.15 6.42 9.23
N ALA A 57 9.11 5.78 8.54
CA ALA A 57 10.51 5.80 8.94
C ALA A 57 11.11 7.22 8.92
N CYS A 58 10.85 8.00 7.87
CA CYS A 58 11.30 9.39 7.77
C CYS A 58 10.68 10.27 8.87
N ALA A 59 9.39 10.11 9.14
CA ALA A 59 8.70 10.87 10.19
C ALA A 59 9.29 10.56 11.58
N SER A 60 9.60 9.29 11.87
CA SER A 60 10.29 8.91 13.10
C SER A 60 11.68 9.55 13.19
N LEU A 61 12.45 9.55 12.10
CA LEU A 61 13.78 10.16 12.07
C LEU A 61 13.72 11.66 12.34
N PHE A 62 12.83 12.39 11.67
CA PHE A 62 12.64 13.83 11.91
C PHE A 62 12.17 14.11 13.33
N GLY A 63 11.29 13.27 13.89
CA GLY A 63 10.84 13.41 15.28
C GLY A 63 11.99 13.31 16.29
N VAL A 64 12.91 12.36 16.09
CA VAL A 64 14.10 12.23 16.95
C VAL A 64 15.04 13.42 16.75
N SER A 65 15.35 13.77 15.49
CA SER A 65 16.25 14.88 15.17
C SER A 65 15.77 16.23 15.69
N ALA A 66 14.46 16.45 15.77
CA ALA A 66 13.88 17.70 16.27
C ALA A 66 14.29 18.04 17.72
N THR A 67 14.64 17.03 18.52
CA THR A 67 15.05 17.22 19.93
C THR A 67 16.51 17.60 20.10
N GLN A 68 17.33 17.50 19.04
CA GLN A 68 18.79 17.65 19.11
C GLN A 68 19.31 18.87 18.35
N ILE A 69 18.47 19.59 17.61
CA ILE A 69 18.90 20.66 16.71
C ILE A 69 18.61 22.04 17.32
N GLU A 70 19.67 22.81 17.55
CA GLU A 70 19.61 24.19 18.07
C GLU A 70 20.37 25.18 17.17
N GLY A 71 20.12 26.47 17.35
CA GLY A 71 20.83 27.55 16.65
C GLY A 71 20.61 27.59 15.14
N HIS A 72 21.66 27.91 14.37
CA HIS A 72 21.56 28.08 12.91
C HIS A 72 21.18 26.79 12.16
N ALA A 73 21.42 25.61 12.74
CA ALA A 73 21.03 24.32 12.17
C ALA A 73 19.51 24.11 12.16
N LEU A 74 18.76 24.83 13.01
CA LEU A 74 17.30 24.77 13.05
C LEU A 74 16.67 25.23 11.72
N SER A 75 17.24 26.25 11.08
CA SER A 75 16.74 26.74 9.79
C SER A 75 16.84 25.70 8.67
N ALA A 76 17.98 25.02 8.56
CA ALA A 76 18.20 23.94 7.58
C ALA A 76 17.27 22.75 7.85
N PHE A 77 17.06 22.40 9.13
CA PHE A 77 16.12 21.36 9.52
C PHE A 77 14.67 21.71 9.17
N THR A 78 14.25 22.95 9.40
CA THR A 78 12.94 23.44 9.01
C THR A 78 12.73 23.33 7.49
N TYR A 79 13.73 23.68 6.66
CA TYR A 79 13.62 23.48 5.20
C TYR A 79 13.49 22.00 4.82
N ALA A 80 14.23 21.11 5.47
CA ALA A 80 14.11 19.66 5.24
C ALA A 80 12.70 19.15 5.55
N LEU A 81 12.09 19.61 6.66
CA LEU A 81 10.70 19.30 7.01
C LEU A 81 9.69 19.80 5.97
N HIS A 82 9.88 21.01 5.44
CA HIS A 82 8.99 21.56 4.41
C HIS A 82 9.05 20.74 3.12
N ILE A 83 10.25 20.36 2.67
CA ILE A 83 10.43 19.51 1.47
C ILE A 83 9.76 18.15 1.69
N PHE A 84 9.95 17.54 2.86
CA PHE A 84 9.33 16.26 3.19
C PHE A 84 7.79 16.35 3.17
N LEU A 85 7.22 17.37 3.81
CA LEU A 85 5.77 17.57 3.83
C LEU A 85 5.20 17.84 2.43
N ALA A 86 5.93 18.58 1.59
CA ALA A 86 5.55 18.80 0.20
C ALA A 86 5.54 17.49 -0.61
N ILE A 87 6.58 16.66 -0.48
CA ILE A 87 6.64 15.34 -1.15
C ILE A 87 5.51 14.44 -0.66
N ALA A 88 5.27 14.40 0.65
CA ALA A 88 4.16 13.67 1.25
C ALA A 88 2.82 14.11 0.66
N GLY A 89 2.57 15.43 0.65
CA GLY A 89 1.34 16.02 0.13
C GLY A 89 1.12 15.74 -1.36
N MET A 90 2.16 15.92 -2.19
CA MET A 90 2.09 15.60 -3.62
C MET A 90 1.75 14.13 -3.84
N PHE A 91 2.39 13.22 -3.10
CA PHE A 91 2.09 11.79 -3.23
C PHE A 91 0.65 11.46 -2.82
N PHE A 92 0.14 12.04 -1.73
CA PHE A 92 -1.25 11.87 -1.32
C PHE A 92 -2.24 12.40 -2.35
N ILE A 93 -1.96 13.55 -2.98
CA ILE A 93 -2.80 14.08 -4.07
C ILE A 93 -2.79 13.11 -5.26
N CYS A 94 -1.62 12.57 -5.63
CA CYS A 94 -1.53 11.54 -6.66
C CYS A 94 -2.31 10.26 -6.30
N LEU A 95 -2.32 9.83 -5.04
CA LEU A 95 -3.13 8.69 -4.60
C LEU A 95 -4.64 8.94 -4.74
N LEU A 96 -5.10 10.14 -4.39
CA LEU A 96 -6.52 10.47 -4.41
C LEU A 96 -7.08 10.62 -5.83
N PHE A 97 -6.28 11.14 -6.76
CA PHE A 97 -6.77 11.55 -8.08
C PHE A 97 -6.18 10.78 -9.27
N CYS A 98 -5.06 10.07 -9.08
CA CYS A 98 -4.36 9.25 -10.08
C CYS A 98 -4.26 7.79 -9.61
N ARG A 99 -5.35 7.26 -9.05
CA ARG A 99 -5.42 5.95 -8.40
C ARG A 99 -4.93 4.86 -9.35
N SER A 100 -5.38 4.85 -10.60
CA SER A 100 -5.05 3.77 -11.55
C SER A 100 -3.57 3.70 -11.91
N SER A 101 -2.79 4.77 -11.73
CA SER A 101 -1.35 4.75 -11.95
C SER A 101 -0.58 4.00 -10.86
N ILE A 102 -1.21 3.77 -9.69
CA ILE A 102 -0.53 3.29 -8.49
C ILE A 102 -0.90 1.84 -8.17
N TYR A 103 -2.08 1.37 -8.60
CA TYR A 103 -2.45 -0.04 -8.42
C TYR A 103 -1.90 -0.91 -9.54
N HIS A 104 -1.52 -2.14 -9.20
CA HIS A 104 -1.18 -3.14 -10.21
C HIS A 104 -2.42 -3.44 -11.06
N PRO A 105 -2.30 -3.56 -12.40
CA PRO A 105 -3.45 -3.82 -13.29
C PRO A 105 -4.27 -5.06 -12.89
N GLU A 106 -3.60 -6.07 -12.32
CA GLU A 106 -4.22 -7.30 -11.78
C GLU A 106 -5.19 -7.03 -10.61
N GLU A 107 -4.85 -6.09 -9.71
CA GLU A 107 -5.68 -5.75 -8.56
C GLU A 107 -6.91 -4.94 -8.98
N LEU A 108 -6.74 -4.03 -9.96
CA LEU A 108 -7.83 -3.29 -10.57
C LEU A 108 -8.80 -4.25 -11.29
N ALA A 109 -8.27 -5.26 -11.99
CA ALA A 109 -9.08 -6.27 -12.66
C ALA A 109 -9.88 -7.15 -11.68
N ARG A 110 -9.30 -7.51 -10.53
CA ARG A 110 -10.01 -8.23 -9.46
C ARG A 110 -11.10 -7.36 -8.82
N ALA A 111 -10.79 -6.12 -8.44
CA ALA A 111 -11.78 -5.20 -7.87
C ALA A 111 -12.98 -4.95 -8.80
N LYS A 112 -12.74 -4.88 -10.12
CA LYS A 112 -13.79 -4.77 -11.13
C LYS A 112 -14.65 -6.04 -11.23
N LYS A 113 -14.05 -7.23 -11.06
CA LYS A 113 -14.78 -8.50 -11.00
C LYS A 113 -15.65 -8.61 -9.75
N ASP A 114 -15.22 -8.01 -8.64
CA ASP A 114 -15.96 -7.97 -7.38
C ASP A 114 -17.10 -6.92 -7.36
N GLY A 115 -17.39 -6.29 -8.51
CA GLY A 115 -18.47 -5.32 -8.66
C GLY A 115 -18.17 -3.93 -8.11
N LEU A 116 -16.92 -3.65 -7.74
CA LEU A 116 -16.52 -2.32 -7.28
C LEU A 116 -16.35 -1.39 -8.49
N GLU A 117 -17.29 -0.47 -8.70
CA GLU A 117 -17.14 0.58 -9.70
C GLU A 117 -16.08 1.60 -9.23
N ILE A 118 -14.94 1.60 -9.92
CA ILE A 118 -13.85 2.53 -9.64
C ILE A 118 -14.17 3.84 -10.38
N PRO A 119 -14.31 4.98 -9.67
CA PRO A 119 -14.55 6.27 -10.32
C PRO A 119 -13.37 6.64 -11.22
N PRO A 120 -13.61 7.38 -12.31
CA PRO A 120 -12.57 7.73 -13.29
C PRO A 120 -11.51 8.65 -12.68
N ASP A 121 -10.25 8.43 -13.05
CA ASP A 121 -9.13 9.28 -12.61
C ASP A 121 -9.30 10.72 -13.13
N ARG A 122 -8.82 11.68 -12.33
CA ARG A 122 -8.83 13.10 -12.68
C ARG A 122 -7.41 13.67 -12.57
N PRO A 123 -6.47 13.26 -13.43
CA PRO A 123 -5.07 13.67 -13.34
C PRO A 123 -4.88 15.18 -13.52
N VAL A 124 -5.73 15.83 -14.32
CA VAL A 124 -5.71 17.29 -14.50
C VAL A 124 -6.03 18.01 -13.19
N LEU A 125 -7.00 17.52 -12.42
CA LEU A 125 -7.33 18.09 -11.11
C LEU A 125 -6.18 17.91 -10.12
N ALA A 126 -5.54 16.74 -10.13
CA ALA A 126 -4.33 16.48 -9.34
C ALA A 126 -3.21 17.48 -9.66
N ALA A 127 -2.92 17.67 -10.96
CA ALA A 127 -1.89 18.59 -11.42
C ALA A 127 -2.19 20.05 -11.04
N ILE A 128 -3.45 20.48 -11.14
CA ILE A 128 -3.87 21.82 -10.70
C ILE A 128 -3.65 21.99 -9.19
N LEU A 129 -4.06 21.01 -8.38
CA LEU A 129 -3.89 21.08 -6.92
C LEU A 129 -2.42 21.10 -6.51
N ILE A 130 -1.57 20.28 -7.15
CA ILE A 130 -0.11 20.28 -6.93
C ILE A 130 0.48 21.62 -7.36
N GLY A 131 0.08 22.16 -8.52
CA GLY A 131 0.52 23.46 -9.00
C GLY A 131 0.15 24.60 -8.04
N VAL A 132 -1.09 24.62 -7.54
CA VAL A 132 -1.55 25.60 -6.53
C VAL A 132 -0.74 25.46 -5.24
N MET A 133 -0.47 24.23 -4.79
CA MET A 133 0.34 23.99 -3.59
C MET A 133 1.77 24.53 -3.76
N ILE A 134 2.41 24.27 -4.91
CA ILE A 134 3.77 24.75 -5.21
C ILE A 134 3.78 26.28 -5.30
N ILE A 135 2.86 26.87 -6.06
CA ILE A 135 2.76 28.33 -6.22
C ILE A 135 2.50 29.00 -4.87
N GLY A 136 1.57 28.47 -4.07
CA GLY A 136 1.28 28.96 -2.73
C GLY A 136 2.49 28.89 -1.81
N TYR A 137 3.25 27.79 -1.85
CA TYR A 137 4.47 27.64 -1.09
C TYR A 137 5.58 28.60 -1.56
N SER A 138 5.79 28.72 -2.87
CA SER A 138 6.77 29.67 -3.44
C SER A 138 6.43 31.12 -3.09
N LEU A 139 5.15 31.50 -3.14
CA LEU A 139 4.69 32.82 -2.73
C LEU A 139 4.87 33.03 -1.22
N TYR A 140 4.51 32.05 -0.41
CA TYR A 140 4.75 32.11 1.04
C TYR A 140 6.22 32.31 1.33
N GLN A 141 7.11 31.57 0.68
CA GLN A 141 8.56 31.68 0.87
C GLN A 141 9.14 33.01 0.39
N LEU A 142 8.56 33.62 -0.66
CA LEU A 142 8.91 34.96 -1.13
C LEU A 142 8.44 36.06 -0.17
N LEU A 143 7.27 35.88 0.47
CA LEU A 143 6.68 36.85 1.39
C LEU A 143 7.22 36.75 2.82
N SER A 144 7.72 35.58 3.21
CA SER A 144 8.28 35.32 4.55
C SER A 144 9.82 35.46 4.61
N ARG A 145 10.45 35.76 3.47
CA ARG A 145 11.83 36.26 3.38
C ARG A 145 11.90 37.73 3.77
#